data_AF-A0A965EUG9-F1
#
_entry.id   AF-A0A965EUG9-F1
#
_cell.length_a   1.000
_cell.length_b   1.000
_cell.length_c   1.000
_cell.angle_alpha   90.00
_cell.angle_beta   90.00
_cell.angle_gamma   90.00
#
_symmetry.space_group_name_H-M   'P 1'
#
loop_
_entity.id
_entity.type
_entity.pdbx_description
1 polymer ?
#
loop_
_entity_poly.entity_id
_entity_poly.type
_entity_poly.pdbx_seq_one_letter_code
_entity_poly.pdbx_strand_id
1 'polypeptide(L)'
;VGVIGNEAPRALPPSRSLSSGAILSVEEKFLPGAGENQTPAPLEPEAFALVQKTIESVYKMIGCAGYSRTDCFFQTAAQSPTKKERVVILEINTLPALTPATCLFHQAAEIDIKPADFLELIIQLGLEKHAPHKTLEKEKQNSNADKENNLSLDKQTTLADIL
;
A
#
# COMPACT_ATOMS: atom_id res chain seq x y z
N VAL A 1 -7.45 -9.05 -0.62
CA VAL A 1 -6.25 -8.60 -1.36
C VAL A 1 -5.28 -7.95 -0.39
N GLY A 2 -4.03 -8.39 -0.38
CA GLY A 2 -2.98 -7.79 0.43
C GLY A 2 -2.44 -6.48 -0.13
N VAL A 3 -2.00 -5.60 0.75
CA VAL A 3 -1.22 -4.41 0.42
C VAL A 3 0.01 -4.37 1.31
N ILE A 4 1.16 -4.01 0.75
CA ILE A 4 2.43 -3.83 1.45
C ILE A 4 3.02 -2.46 1.11
N GLY A 5 3.60 -1.77 2.08
CA GLY A 5 4.35 -0.52 1.91
C GLY A 5 3.91 0.62 2.84
N ASN A 6 4.74 1.66 2.87
CA ASN A 6 4.49 2.92 3.58
C ASN A 6 4.04 4.00 2.58
N GLU A 7 4.93 4.89 2.14
CA GLU A 7 4.61 6.00 1.22
C GLU A 7 4.30 5.53 -0.22
N ALA A 8 4.87 4.40 -0.63
CA ALA A 8 4.67 3.78 -1.94
C ALA A 8 4.07 2.37 -1.79
N PRO A 9 2.80 2.25 -1.35
CA PRO A 9 2.16 0.96 -1.17
C PRO A 9 1.85 0.30 -2.51
N ARG A 10 1.93 -1.04 -2.51
CA ARG A 10 1.65 -1.92 -3.64
C ARG A 10 0.65 -2.98 -3.23
N ALA A 11 -0.43 -3.12 -3.99
CA ALA A 11 -1.35 -4.24 -3.83
C ALA A 11 -0.73 -5.51 -4.42
N LEU A 12 -0.83 -6.61 -3.67
CA LEU A 12 -0.47 -7.94 -4.13
C LEU A 12 -1.50 -8.45 -5.16
N PRO A 13 -1.16 -9.49 -5.94
CA PRO A 13 -2.13 -10.22 -6.76
C PRO A 13 -3.41 -10.56 -5.97
N PRO A 14 -4.61 -10.20 -6.45
CA PRO A 14 -5.86 -10.56 -5.77
C PRO A 14 -6.03 -12.09 -5.66
N SER A 15 -6.72 -12.53 -4.63
CA SER A 15 -7.18 -13.92 -4.48
C SER A 15 -8.70 -13.93 -4.52
N ARG A 16 -9.29 -14.98 -5.09
CA ARG A 16 -10.74 -15.22 -5.05
C ARG A 16 -11.04 -16.27 -4.01
N SER A 17 -11.78 -15.89 -2.96
CA SER A 17 -12.36 -16.86 -2.03
C SER A 17 -13.54 -17.57 -2.70
N LEU A 18 -13.51 -18.89 -2.73
CA LEU A 18 -14.66 -19.70 -3.15
C LEU A 18 -15.58 -19.90 -1.94
N SER A 19 -16.87 -19.77 -2.17
CA SER A 19 -17.92 -19.96 -1.17
C SER A 19 -18.91 -20.97 -1.70
N SER A 20 -19.29 -21.94 -0.86
CA SER A 20 -20.34 -22.90 -1.18
C SER A 20 -21.74 -22.27 -1.16
N GLY A 21 -21.91 -21.14 -0.47
CA GLY A 21 -23.15 -20.36 -0.38
C GLY A 21 -22.99 -18.88 -0.77
N ALA A 22 -24.02 -18.08 -0.47
CA ALA A 22 -24.01 -16.64 -0.75
C ALA A 22 -23.07 -15.83 0.17
N ILE A 23 -22.75 -16.37 1.35
CA ILE A 23 -21.89 -15.77 2.37
C ILE A 23 -20.98 -16.87 2.89
N LEU A 24 -19.71 -16.54 3.17
CA LEU A 24 -18.77 -17.46 3.82
C LEU A 24 -19.27 -17.82 5.23
N SER A 25 -19.43 -19.11 5.45
CA SER A 25 -19.70 -19.71 6.77
C SER A 25 -18.56 -19.46 7.76
N VAL A 26 -18.81 -19.69 9.05
CA VAL A 26 -17.77 -19.57 10.09
C VAL A 26 -16.68 -20.62 9.86
N GLU A 27 -17.08 -21.81 9.44
CA GLU A 27 -16.22 -22.92 9.11
C GLU A 27 -15.29 -22.57 7.94
N GLU A 28 -15.83 -22.04 6.83
CA GLU A 28 -15.02 -21.57 5.69
C GLU A 28 -14.05 -20.43 6.08
N LYS A 29 -14.37 -19.65 7.11
CA LYS A 29 -13.51 -18.56 7.60
C LYS A 29 -12.39 -19.01 8.52
N PHE A 30 -12.62 -20.04 9.34
CA PHE A 30 -11.72 -20.36 10.46
C PHE A 30 -11.22 -21.80 10.50
N LEU A 31 -11.92 -22.75 9.87
CA LEU A 31 -11.52 -24.16 9.87
C LEU A 31 -10.47 -24.40 8.77
N PRO A 32 -9.27 -24.90 9.11
CA PRO A 32 -8.25 -25.21 8.11
C PRO A 32 -8.77 -26.17 7.04
N GLY A 33 -8.66 -25.78 5.77
CA GLY A 33 -9.09 -26.58 4.63
C GLY A 33 -10.57 -26.48 4.26
N ALA A 34 -11.40 -25.76 5.04
CA ALA A 34 -12.80 -25.53 4.68
C ALA A 34 -13.00 -24.35 3.72
N GLY A 35 -12.18 -23.31 3.84
CA GLY A 35 -12.15 -22.18 2.91
C GLY A 35 -11.09 -22.37 1.82
N GLU A 36 -11.49 -22.21 0.55
CA GLU A 36 -10.57 -22.25 -0.59
C GLU A 36 -10.32 -20.84 -1.14
N ASN A 37 -9.04 -20.51 -1.40
CA ASN A 37 -8.66 -19.28 -2.07
C ASN A 37 -7.91 -19.62 -3.37
N GLN A 38 -8.45 -19.21 -4.49
CA GLN A 38 -7.75 -19.26 -5.77
C GLN A 38 -6.86 -18.04 -5.92
N THR A 39 -5.55 -18.29 -6.04
CA THR A 39 -4.52 -17.26 -6.14
C THR A 39 -3.63 -17.59 -7.35
N PRO A 40 -3.46 -16.66 -8.31
CA PRO A 40 -4.16 -15.38 -8.40
C PRO A 40 -5.65 -15.57 -8.73
N ALA A 41 -6.47 -14.56 -8.47
CA ALA A 41 -7.86 -14.55 -8.87
C ALA A 41 -7.95 -14.62 -10.41
N PRO A 42 -8.82 -15.48 -10.99
CA PRO A 42 -8.98 -15.60 -12.43
C PRO A 42 -9.77 -14.41 -12.98
N LEU A 43 -9.06 -13.30 -13.20
CA LEU A 43 -9.57 -12.04 -13.70
C LEU A 43 -8.84 -11.67 -15.00
N GLU A 44 -9.54 -11.02 -15.92
CA GLU A 44 -8.91 -10.39 -17.09
C GLU A 44 -7.93 -9.29 -16.64
N PRO A 45 -6.88 -8.99 -17.43
CA PRO A 45 -5.82 -8.06 -17.05
C PRO A 45 -6.33 -6.67 -16.61
N GLU A 46 -7.35 -6.15 -17.28
CA GLU A 46 -7.95 -4.84 -16.97
C GLU A 46 -8.65 -4.86 -15.60
N ALA A 47 -9.42 -5.91 -15.33
CA ALA A 47 -10.11 -6.10 -14.06
C ALA A 47 -9.13 -6.33 -12.91
N PHE A 48 -8.06 -7.10 -13.16
CA PHE A 48 -6.99 -7.33 -12.21
C PHE A 48 -6.31 -6.01 -11.81
N ALA A 49 -5.93 -5.19 -12.79
CA ALA A 49 -5.32 -3.90 -12.57
C ALA A 49 -6.28 -2.91 -11.88
N LEU A 50 -7.58 -2.95 -12.20
CA LEU A 50 -8.61 -2.15 -11.54
C LEU A 50 -8.66 -2.47 -10.03
N VAL A 51 -8.73 -3.75 -9.67
CA VAL A 51 -8.75 -4.20 -8.27
C VAL A 51 -7.54 -3.68 -7.50
N GLN A 52 -6.33 -3.90 -8.03
CA GLN A 52 -5.10 -3.46 -7.38
C GLN A 52 -5.06 -1.94 -7.19
N LYS A 53 -5.32 -1.17 -8.26
CA LYS A 53 -5.30 0.30 -8.21
C LYS A 53 -6.33 0.87 -7.24
N THR A 54 -7.54 0.33 -7.22
CA THR A 54 -8.57 0.78 -6.28
C THR A 54 -8.14 0.51 -4.85
N ILE A 55 -7.61 -0.67 -4.54
CA ILE A 55 -7.22 -1.05 -3.18
C ILE A 55 -6.00 -0.25 -2.71
N GLU A 56 -5.00 -0.01 -3.56
CA GLU A 56 -3.88 0.88 -3.26
C GLU A 56 -4.34 2.31 -2.97
N SER A 57 -5.29 2.82 -3.75
CA SER A 57 -5.83 4.18 -3.57
C SER A 57 -6.55 4.32 -2.24
N VAL A 58 -7.37 3.33 -1.87
CA VAL A 58 -8.07 3.30 -0.59
C VAL A 58 -7.08 3.21 0.58
N TYR A 59 -6.08 2.32 0.47
CA TYR A 59 -5.02 2.16 1.48
C TYR A 59 -4.29 3.48 1.76
N LYS A 60 -3.92 4.21 0.70
CA LYS A 60 -3.30 5.55 0.79
C LYS A 60 -4.25 6.57 1.44
N MET A 61 -5.52 6.60 0.99
CA MET A 61 -6.51 7.59 1.44
C MET A 61 -6.75 7.54 2.94
N ILE A 62 -6.72 6.34 3.54
CA ILE A 62 -6.94 6.16 4.98
C ILE A 62 -5.65 6.19 5.80
N GLY A 63 -4.50 6.45 5.17
CA GLY A 63 -3.21 6.55 5.85
C GLY A 63 -2.69 5.23 6.42
N CYS A 64 -3.02 4.08 5.82
CA CYS A 64 -2.41 2.82 6.22
C CYS A 64 -0.90 2.82 5.95
N ALA A 65 -0.17 2.01 6.74
CA ALA A 65 1.27 1.81 6.63
C ALA A 65 1.62 0.36 6.99
N GLY A 66 2.79 -0.11 6.56
CA GLY A 66 3.22 -1.50 6.74
C GLY A 66 2.47 -2.44 5.80
N TYR A 67 1.44 -3.12 6.28
CA TYR A 67 0.68 -4.09 5.49
C TYR A 67 -0.79 -4.12 5.90
N SER A 68 -1.66 -4.61 5.02
CA SER A 68 -3.05 -4.90 5.35
C SER A 68 -3.64 -5.95 4.42
N ARG A 69 -4.83 -6.46 4.78
CA ARG A 69 -5.70 -7.20 3.88
C ARG A 69 -7.00 -6.45 3.70
N THR A 70 -7.34 -6.12 2.46
CA THR A 70 -8.62 -5.53 2.09
C THR A 70 -9.52 -6.61 1.49
N ASP A 71 -10.69 -6.80 2.08
CA ASP A 71 -11.71 -7.71 1.57
C ASP A 71 -12.73 -6.90 0.76
N CYS A 72 -13.09 -7.39 -0.42
CA CYS A 72 -13.90 -6.64 -1.38
C CYS A 72 -14.71 -7.57 -2.29
N PHE A 73 -15.79 -7.04 -2.86
CA PHE A 73 -16.45 -7.65 -4.02
C PHE A 73 -15.99 -6.97 -5.31
N PHE A 74 -15.61 -7.77 -6.30
CA PHE A 74 -15.51 -7.32 -7.67
C PHE A 74 -16.84 -7.57 -8.40
N GLN A 75 -17.37 -6.55 -9.07
CA GLN A 75 -18.57 -6.66 -9.88
C GLN A 75 -18.24 -6.33 -11.33
N THR A 76 -18.54 -7.26 -12.23
CA THR A 76 -18.49 -7.01 -13.68
C THR A 76 -19.49 -5.92 -14.08
N ALA A 77 -19.33 -5.35 -15.27
CA ALA A 77 -20.28 -4.37 -15.81
C ALA A 77 -21.74 -4.89 -15.85
N ALA A 78 -21.93 -6.20 -16.07
CA ALA A 78 -23.26 -6.82 -16.08
C ALA A 78 -23.90 -6.87 -14.67
N GLN A 79 -23.10 -7.11 -13.63
CA GLN A 79 -23.54 -7.20 -12.23
C GLN A 79 -23.71 -5.82 -11.57
N SER A 80 -22.92 -4.84 -12.01
CA SER A 80 -22.88 -3.51 -11.41
C SER A 80 -24.11 -2.66 -11.78
N PRO A 81 -24.74 -1.95 -10.82
CA PRO A 81 -25.85 -1.04 -11.09
C PRO A 81 -25.45 0.16 -11.96
N THR A 82 -24.16 0.50 -12.02
CA THR A 82 -23.63 1.60 -12.84
C THR A 82 -23.25 1.18 -14.26
N LYS A 83 -23.47 -0.10 -14.62
CA LYS A 83 -23.08 -0.69 -15.92
C LYS A 83 -21.58 -0.55 -16.24
N LYS A 84 -20.75 -0.44 -15.20
CA LYS A 84 -19.28 -0.41 -15.26
C LYS A 84 -18.70 -1.34 -14.22
N GLU A 85 -17.55 -1.92 -14.50
CA GLU A 85 -16.81 -2.70 -13.51
C GLU A 85 -16.55 -1.85 -12.26
N ARG A 86 -16.70 -2.45 -11.08
CA ARG A 86 -16.42 -1.75 -9.84
C ARG A 86 -15.97 -2.70 -8.74
N VAL A 87 -15.16 -2.14 -7.84
CA VAL A 87 -14.67 -2.79 -6.63
C VAL A 87 -15.42 -2.18 -5.45
N VAL A 88 -16.11 -3.03 -4.68
CA VAL A 88 -16.86 -2.63 -3.49
C VAL A 88 -16.07 -3.08 -2.28
N ILE A 89 -15.52 -2.13 -1.53
CA ILE A 89 -14.74 -2.41 -0.31
C ILE A 89 -15.69 -2.87 0.80
N LEU A 90 -15.34 -3.97 1.46
CA LEU A 90 -16.08 -4.48 2.62
C LEU A 90 -15.40 -4.03 3.91
N GLU A 91 -14.14 -4.41 4.07
CA GLU A 91 -13.36 -4.10 5.26
C GLU A 91 -11.86 -4.07 4.95
N ILE A 92 -11.10 -3.46 5.85
CA ILE A 92 -9.65 -3.36 5.79
C ILE A 92 -9.11 -3.85 7.12
N ASN A 93 -8.38 -4.95 7.06
CA ASN A 93 -7.72 -5.58 8.19
C ASN A 93 -6.27 -5.10 8.23
N THR A 94 -5.92 -4.20 9.16
CA THR A 94 -4.56 -3.66 9.31
C THR A 94 -3.60 -4.60 10.04
N LEU A 95 -4.13 -5.61 10.73
CA LEU A 95 -3.39 -6.73 11.31
C LEU A 95 -4.11 -8.04 10.98
N PRO A 96 -4.08 -8.48 9.71
CA PRO A 96 -4.68 -9.73 9.31
C PRO A 96 -3.90 -10.92 9.91
N ALA A 97 -4.60 -12.02 10.20
CA ALA A 97 -3.96 -13.23 10.68
C ALA A 97 -2.94 -13.78 9.66
N LEU A 98 -1.75 -14.15 10.14
CA LEU A 98 -0.64 -14.69 9.34
C LEU A 98 -0.41 -16.19 9.62
N THR A 99 -1.47 -17.00 9.54
CA THR A 99 -1.34 -18.46 9.57
C THR A 99 -0.83 -18.98 8.22
N PRO A 100 -0.27 -20.20 8.11
CA PRO A 100 0.20 -20.74 6.82
C PRO A 100 -0.86 -20.75 5.71
N ALA A 101 -2.14 -20.86 6.08
CA ALA A 101 -3.26 -20.85 5.14
C ALA A 101 -3.72 -19.43 4.73
N THR A 102 -3.11 -18.37 5.27
CA THR A 102 -3.47 -16.99 4.93
C THR A 102 -3.22 -16.71 3.45
N CYS A 103 -4.15 -16.02 2.81
CA CYS A 103 -4.00 -15.71 1.39
C CYS A 103 -2.80 -14.78 1.12
N LEU A 104 -2.34 -13.99 2.10
CA LEU A 104 -1.22 -13.06 1.91
C LEU A 104 0.08 -13.74 1.49
N PHE A 105 0.40 -14.90 2.08
CA PHE A 105 1.60 -15.64 1.69
C PHE A 105 1.50 -16.21 0.26
N HIS A 106 0.32 -16.70 -0.12
CA HIS A 106 0.08 -17.16 -1.50
C HIS A 106 0.16 -16.01 -2.49
N GLN A 107 -0.41 -14.85 -2.15
CA GLN A 107 -0.36 -13.64 -2.99
C GLN A 107 1.07 -13.10 -3.14
N ALA A 108 1.87 -13.16 -2.08
CA ALA A 108 3.27 -12.77 -2.12
C ALA A 108 4.11 -13.74 -2.96
N ALA A 109 3.81 -15.04 -2.92
CA ALA A 109 4.48 -16.05 -3.73
C ALA A 109 4.28 -15.85 -5.24
N GLU A 110 3.13 -15.33 -5.67
CA GLU A 110 2.87 -14.95 -7.08
C GLU A 110 3.82 -13.86 -7.61
N ILE A 111 4.53 -13.18 -6.72
CA ILE A 111 5.57 -12.20 -7.07
C ILE A 111 6.94 -12.59 -6.47
N ASP A 112 7.17 -13.90 -6.32
CA ASP A 112 8.42 -14.52 -5.86
C ASP A 112 8.88 -14.11 -4.44
N ILE A 113 7.98 -13.63 -3.60
CA ILE A 113 8.27 -13.32 -2.19
C ILE A 113 7.95 -14.53 -1.32
N LYS A 114 8.96 -15.11 -0.67
CA LYS A 114 8.77 -16.24 0.25
C LYS A 114 8.19 -15.75 1.59
N PRO A 115 7.53 -16.62 2.37
CA PRO A 115 6.95 -16.23 3.66
C PRO A 115 7.95 -15.56 4.63
N ALA A 116 9.19 -16.04 4.70
CA ALA A 116 10.22 -15.43 5.54
C ALA A 116 10.57 -14.01 5.06
N ASP A 117 10.75 -13.82 3.76
CA ASP A 117 11.04 -12.51 3.15
C ASP A 117 9.86 -11.54 3.33
N PHE A 118 8.63 -12.05 3.31
CA PHE A 118 7.43 -11.25 3.58
C PHE A 118 7.39 -10.74 5.02
N LEU A 119 7.74 -11.59 6.00
CA LEU A 119 7.82 -11.20 7.41
C LEU A 119 8.95 -10.20 7.64
N GLU A 120 10.12 -10.42 7.04
CA GLU A 120 11.25 -9.49 7.07
C GLU A 120 10.84 -8.12 6.51
N LEU A 121 10.11 -8.09 5.39
CA LEU A 121 9.58 -6.86 4.80
C LEU A 121 8.65 -6.11 5.76
N ILE A 122 7.76 -6.80 6.48
CA ILE A 122 6.87 -6.17 7.47
C ILE A 122 7.70 -5.50 8.58
N ILE A 123 8.72 -6.19 9.08
CA ILE A 123 9.63 -5.66 10.11
C ILE A 123 10.34 -4.42 9.60
N GLN A 124 10.92 -4.50 8.39
CA GLN A 124 11.64 -3.41 7.75
C GLN A 124 10.75 -2.17 7.55
N LEU A 125 9.52 -2.36 7.07
CA LEU A 125 8.54 -1.27 6.91
C LEU A 125 8.19 -0.62 8.26
N GLY A 126 8.10 -1.41 9.33
CA GLY A 126 7.89 -0.93 10.69
C GLY A 126 9.07 -0.09 11.19
N LEU A 127 10.30 -0.57 10.98
CA LEU A 127 11.53 0.16 11.32
C LEU A 127 11.65 1.47 10.55
N GLU A 128 11.40 1.45 9.24
CA GLU A 128 11.41 2.65 8.39
C GLU A 128 10.41 3.71 8.86
N LYS A 129 9.20 3.29 9.26
CA LYS A 129 8.17 4.21 9.74
C LYS A 129 8.54 4.89 11.07
N HIS A 130 9.32 4.21 11.91
CA HIS A 130 9.75 4.70 13.22
C HIS A 130 11.17 5.25 13.23
N ALA A 131 11.90 5.14 12.12
CA ALA A 131 13.21 5.74 11.99
C ALA A 131 13.09 7.25 12.26
N PRO A 132 14.04 7.85 12.99
CA PRO A 132 14.00 9.28 13.23
C PRO A 132 13.88 9.99 11.90
N HIS A 133 12.80 10.75 11.71
CA HIS A 133 12.69 11.67 10.60
C HIS A 133 13.98 12.50 10.63
N LYS A 134 14.76 12.48 9.55
CA LYS A 134 15.77 13.52 9.33
C LYS A 134 14.96 14.81 9.29
N THR A 135 14.87 15.49 10.44
CA THR A 135 14.35 16.84 10.56
C THR A 135 14.92 17.62 9.38
N LEU A 136 14.08 18.42 8.72
CA LEU A 136 14.40 19.25 7.58
C LEU A 136 15.53 20.25 7.92
N GLU A 137 16.77 19.77 8.13
CA GLU A 137 17.95 20.60 8.37
C GLU A 137 18.43 21.25 7.07
N LYS A 138 17.85 20.86 5.93
CA LYS A 138 18.12 21.49 4.62
C LYS A 138 17.51 22.88 4.46
N GLU A 139 16.46 23.24 5.21
CA GLU A 139 15.85 24.57 5.09
C GLU A 139 16.60 25.65 5.88
N LYS A 140 17.28 25.28 6.98
CA LYS A 140 18.10 26.22 7.76
C LYS A 140 19.48 26.49 7.15
N GLN A 141 20.04 25.54 6.40
CA GLN A 141 21.32 25.75 5.70
C GLN A 141 21.17 26.60 4.44
N ASN A 142 20.09 26.43 3.66
CA ASN A 142 19.84 27.30 2.49
C ASN A 142 19.47 28.74 2.89
N SER A 143 18.65 28.93 3.94
CA SER A 143 18.27 30.29 4.37
C SER A 143 19.41 31.09 5.04
N ASN A 144 20.43 30.43 5.61
CA ASN A 144 21.63 31.10 6.11
C ASN A 144 22.64 31.40 4.99
N ALA A 145 22.83 30.49 4.04
CA ALA A 145 23.69 30.72 2.88
C ALA A 145 23.18 31.87 1.99
N ASP A 146 21.86 31.97 1.80
CA ASP A 146 21.24 33.06 1.04
C ASP A 146 21.29 34.41 1.78
N LYS A 147 21.31 34.40 3.12
CA LYS A 147 21.51 35.60 3.93
C LYS A 147 22.96 36.07 3.96
N GLU A 148 23.93 35.17 4.07
CA GLU A 148 25.35 35.52 4.05
C GLU A 148 25.82 36.03 2.68
N ASN A 149 25.32 35.43 1.58
CA ASN A 149 25.61 35.92 0.24
C ASN A 149 25.02 37.32 -0.01
N ASN A 150 23.77 37.58 0.37
CA ASN A 150 23.16 38.91 0.20
C ASN A 150 23.82 39.99 1.07
N LEU A 151 24.28 39.65 2.29
CA LEU A 151 25.00 40.61 3.14
C LEU A 151 26.41 40.94 2.63
N SER A 152 27.01 40.05 1.83
CA SER A 152 28.32 40.25 1.20
C SER A 152 28.25 41.11 -0.08
N LEU A 153 27.18 40.98 -0.87
CA LEU A 153 26.96 41.81 -2.07
C LEU A 153 26.66 43.28 -1.72
N ASP A 154 25.90 43.55 -0.65
CA ASP A 154 25.60 44.92 -0.21
C ASP A 154 26.84 45.69 0.28
N LYS A 155 27.86 45.00 0.78
CA LYS A 155 29.12 45.62 1.24
C LYS A 155 30.10 45.92 0.09
N GLN A 156 30.01 45.22 -1.04
CA GLN A 156 30.85 45.52 -2.21
C GLN A 156 30.26 46.64 -3.09
N THR A 157 28.95 46.83 -3.06
CA THR A 157 28.27 47.85 -3.89
C THR A 157 28.43 49.28 -3.36
N THR A 158 28.87 49.47 -2.10
CA THR A 158 29.01 50.81 -1.49
C THR A 158 30.39 51.46 -1.63
N LEU A 159 31.41 50.75 -2.14
CA LEU A 159 32.78 51.27 -2.31
C LEU A 159 33.16 51.63 -3.76
N ALA A 160 32.30 51.31 -4.75
CA ALA A 160 32.57 51.57 -6.17
C ALA A 160 31.97 52.89 -6.71
N ASP A 161 31.14 53.60 -5.93
CA ASP A 161 30.39 54.79 -6.40
C ASP A 161 30.91 56.15 -5.87
N ILE A 162 32.17 56.26 -5.40
CA ILE A 162 32.73 57.52 -4.85
C ILE A 162 34.06 57.99 -5.53
N LEU A 163 34.42 57.50 -6.71
CA LEU A 163 35.51 58.10 -7.52
C LEU A 163 35.10 58.22 -8.98
#